data_AF-A0A4U9HSJ2-F1
#
_entry.id   AF-A0A4U9HSJ2-F1
#
_cell.length_a   1.000
_cell.length_b   1.000
_cell.length_c   1.000
_cell.angle_alpha   90.00
_cell.angle_beta   90.00
_cell.angle_gamma   90.00
#
_symmetry.space_group_name_H-M   'P 1'
#
loop_
_entity.id
_entity.type
_entity.pdbx_description
1 polymer ?
#
loop_
_entity_poly.entity_id
_entity_poly.type
_entity_poly.pdbx_seq_one_letter_code
_entity_poly.pdbx_strand_id
1 'polypeptide(L)'
;MPTGVRSLREVIDADKSTLLGTQVADRFGELPFLFKVLCADQPLSIQVHPNKQASEAGFAKENAAGIPLDAAERNYKDPNHKPELVFALTPFLAMNAFREFSEIVSLLQPVAGAHSAIAHFLEKPDAERLSHLFASLLNMQGEEKSARWRC
;
A
#
# COMPACT_ATOMS: atom_id res chain seq x y z
N MET A 1 -18.36 -42.01 6.01
CA MET A 1 -17.44 -41.15 5.23
C MET A 1 -17.44 -39.79 5.92
N PRO A 2 -16.31 -39.24 6.39
CA PRO A 2 -16.35 -37.91 7.01
C PRO A 2 -16.57 -36.87 5.91
N THR A 3 -17.81 -36.43 5.76
CA THR A 3 -18.23 -35.29 4.95
C THR A 3 -18.00 -34.01 5.76
N GLY A 4 -16.73 -33.69 6.01
CA GLY A 4 -16.33 -32.47 6.70
C GLY A 4 -15.77 -31.46 5.71
N VAL A 5 -16.26 -30.22 5.76
CA VAL A 5 -15.60 -29.08 5.09
C VAL A 5 -14.19 -28.99 5.64
N ARG A 6 -13.18 -29.14 4.77
CA ARG A 6 -11.76 -28.96 5.11
C ARG A 6 -11.27 -27.64 4.53
N SER A 7 -10.33 -27.00 5.22
CA SER A 7 -9.70 -25.79 4.68
C SER A 7 -8.85 -26.16 3.47
N LEU A 8 -8.87 -25.31 2.42
CA LEU A 8 -7.95 -25.47 1.29
C LEU A 8 -6.49 -25.46 1.75
N ARG A 9 -6.16 -24.68 2.79
CA ARG A 9 -4.80 -24.66 3.36
C ARG A 9 -4.41 -26.02 3.93
N GLU A 10 -5.28 -26.65 4.71
CA GLU A 10 -5.02 -27.99 5.28
C GLU A 10 -4.85 -29.06 4.19
N VAL A 11 -5.64 -28.97 3.12
CA VAL A 11 -5.56 -29.88 1.98
C VAL A 11 -4.23 -29.71 1.25
N ILE A 12 -3.79 -28.46 1.01
CA ILE A 12 -2.49 -28.14 0.41
C ILE A 12 -1.35 -28.62 1.32
N ASP A 13 -1.42 -28.37 2.62
CA ASP A 13 -0.37 -28.74 3.56
C ASP A 13 -0.16 -30.27 3.66
N ALA A 14 -1.20 -31.05 3.41
CA ALA A 14 -1.13 -32.51 3.40
C ALA A 14 -0.41 -33.08 2.16
N ASP A 15 -0.37 -32.37 1.02
CA ASP A 15 0.28 -32.84 -0.21
C ASP A 15 0.72 -31.67 -1.13
N LYS A 16 1.71 -30.90 -0.68
CA LYS A 16 2.16 -29.65 -1.34
C LYS A 16 2.69 -29.89 -2.75
N SER A 17 3.57 -30.88 -2.92
CA SER A 17 4.24 -31.13 -4.18
C SER A 17 3.27 -31.53 -5.28
N THR A 18 2.23 -32.28 -4.96
CA THR A 18 1.20 -32.67 -5.93
C THR A 18 0.25 -31.51 -6.26
N LEU A 19 -0.18 -30.75 -5.25
CA LEU A 19 -1.20 -29.71 -5.43
C LEU A 19 -0.64 -28.38 -5.94
N LEU A 20 0.57 -28.01 -5.55
CA LEU A 20 1.24 -26.77 -5.97
C LEU A 20 2.23 -27.01 -7.13
N GLY A 21 2.67 -28.25 -7.33
CA GLY A 21 3.86 -28.57 -8.11
C GLY A 21 5.14 -28.37 -7.29
N THR A 22 6.17 -29.15 -7.61
CA THR A 22 7.45 -29.15 -6.87
C THR A 22 8.10 -27.77 -6.81
N GLN A 23 8.13 -27.04 -7.93
CA GLN A 23 8.76 -25.71 -7.99
C GLN A 23 8.14 -24.69 -7.03
N VAL A 24 6.81 -24.68 -6.89
CA VAL A 24 6.11 -23.75 -6.00
C VAL A 24 6.24 -24.20 -4.55
N ALA A 25 6.12 -25.51 -4.30
CA ALA A 25 6.30 -26.09 -2.98
C ALA A 25 7.70 -25.79 -2.41
N ASP A 26 8.75 -25.98 -3.22
CA ASP A 26 10.14 -25.75 -2.79
C ASP A 26 10.44 -24.26 -2.59
N ARG A 27 9.89 -23.39 -3.43
CA ARG A 27 10.18 -21.95 -3.40
C ARG A 27 9.39 -21.18 -2.35
N PHE A 28 8.12 -21.51 -2.17
CA PHE A 28 7.19 -20.73 -1.35
C PHE A 28 6.61 -21.50 -0.17
N GLY A 29 6.54 -22.84 -0.25
CA GLY A 29 6.00 -23.69 0.83
C GLY A 29 4.50 -23.54 1.08
N GLU A 30 3.80 -22.67 0.36
CA GLU A 30 2.35 -22.43 0.43
C GLU A 30 1.84 -21.86 -0.90
N LEU A 31 0.52 -21.60 -0.99
CA LEU A 31 -0.07 -20.95 -2.16
C LEU A 31 0.44 -19.49 -2.25
N PRO A 32 1.20 -19.11 -3.30
CA PRO A 32 1.96 -17.86 -3.32
C PRO A 32 1.15 -16.64 -3.78
N PHE A 33 -0.18 -16.73 -3.77
CA PHE A 33 -1.07 -15.65 -4.16
C PHE A 33 -2.38 -15.71 -3.39
N LEU A 34 -3.03 -14.56 -3.31
CA LEU A 34 -4.40 -14.43 -2.82
C LEU A 34 -5.22 -13.76 -3.91
N PHE A 35 -6.27 -14.45 -4.37
CA PHE A 35 -7.20 -13.92 -5.35
C PHE A 35 -8.44 -13.34 -4.68
N LYS A 36 -8.84 -12.14 -5.07
CA LYS A 36 -9.98 -11.42 -4.50
C LYS A 36 -10.83 -10.79 -5.59
N VAL A 37 -12.13 -10.73 -5.34
CA VAL A 37 -13.03 -9.79 -6.03
C VAL A 37 -13.26 -8.63 -5.06
N LEU A 38 -12.92 -7.42 -5.47
CA LEU A 38 -13.06 -6.21 -4.66
C LEU A 38 -14.26 -5.39 -5.15
N CYS A 39 -15.22 -5.16 -4.25
CA CYS A 39 -16.39 -4.31 -4.51
C CYS A 39 -16.30 -3.07 -3.60
N ALA A 40 -15.62 -2.02 -4.07
CA ALA A 40 -15.42 -0.80 -3.31
C ALA A 40 -16.59 0.18 -3.51
N ASP A 41 -17.51 0.23 -2.53
CA ASP A 41 -18.62 1.19 -2.50
C ASP A 41 -18.21 2.57 -1.94
N GLN A 42 -17.07 2.63 -1.26
CA GLN A 42 -16.48 3.86 -0.73
C GLN A 42 -15.00 3.94 -1.11
N PRO A 43 -14.42 5.16 -1.23
CA PRO A 43 -13.00 5.34 -1.46
C PRO A 43 -12.17 4.64 -0.38
N LEU A 44 -11.18 3.86 -0.81
CA LEU A 44 -10.24 3.19 0.09
C LEU A 44 -9.08 4.12 0.45
N SER A 45 -8.38 3.82 1.54
CA SER A 45 -7.19 4.55 1.95
C SER A 45 -6.08 4.45 0.89
N ILE A 46 -5.30 5.52 0.75
CA ILE A 46 -4.08 5.52 -0.06
C ILE A 46 -3.05 4.61 0.62
N GLN A 47 -2.44 3.70 -0.14
CA GLN A 47 -1.49 2.71 0.36
C GLN A 47 -0.15 2.83 -0.34
N VAL A 48 0.91 2.45 0.37
CA VAL A 48 2.26 2.29 -0.17
C VAL A 48 2.78 0.94 0.31
N HIS A 49 3.24 0.11 -0.62
CA HIS A 49 3.92 -1.14 -0.28
C HIS A 49 5.43 -0.93 -0.26
N PRO A 50 6.11 -1.21 0.85
CA PRO A 50 7.56 -1.19 0.91
C PRO A 50 8.17 -2.20 -0.06
N ASN A 51 9.40 -1.92 -0.53
CA ASN A 51 10.17 -2.92 -1.25
C ASN A 51 10.61 -4.05 -0.29
N LYS A 52 11.12 -5.16 -0.86
CA LYS A 52 11.46 -6.36 -0.07
C LYS A 52 12.43 -6.07 1.07
N GLN A 53 13.50 -5.31 0.81
CA GLN A 53 14.50 -4.99 1.82
C GLN A 53 13.92 -4.15 2.97
N ALA A 54 13.05 -3.18 2.66
CA ALA A 54 12.36 -2.38 3.65
C ALA A 54 11.33 -3.20 4.44
N SER A 55 10.64 -4.15 3.80
CA SER A 55 9.73 -5.09 4.48
C SER A 55 10.48 -5.98 5.47
N GLU A 56 11.61 -6.57 5.07
CA GLU A 56 12.46 -7.39 5.94
C GLU A 56 12.94 -6.60 7.17
N ALA A 57 13.46 -5.38 6.95
CA ALA A 57 13.94 -4.51 8.02
C ALA A 57 12.82 -4.05 8.96
N GLY A 58 11.67 -3.64 8.41
CA GLY A 58 10.51 -3.20 9.18
C GLY A 58 9.90 -4.32 10.01
N PHE A 59 9.74 -5.51 9.41
CA PHE A 59 9.23 -6.71 10.09
C PHE A 59 10.13 -7.12 11.27
N ALA A 60 11.46 -7.15 11.04
CA ALA A 60 12.42 -7.46 12.09
C ALA A 60 12.40 -6.42 13.23
N LYS A 61 12.30 -5.13 12.89
CA LYS A 61 12.24 -4.04 13.87
C LYS A 61 10.98 -4.13 14.76
N GLU A 62 9.81 -4.34 14.17
CA GLU A 62 8.55 -4.45 14.93
C GLU A 62 8.51 -5.73 15.79
N ASN A 63 9.10 -6.83 15.31
CA ASN A 63 9.26 -8.06 16.12
C ASN A 63 10.20 -7.86 17.31
N ALA A 64 11.34 -7.19 17.10
CA ALA A 64 12.28 -6.88 18.17
C ALA A 64 11.68 -5.95 19.24
N ALA A 65 10.73 -5.09 18.84
CA ALA A 65 9.94 -4.25 19.74
C ALA A 65 8.77 -5.00 20.41
N GLY A 66 8.51 -6.26 20.06
CA GLY A 66 7.45 -7.07 20.66
C GLY A 66 6.03 -6.67 20.26
N ILE A 67 5.85 -5.95 19.15
CA ILE A 67 4.53 -5.49 18.70
C ILE A 67 3.71 -6.69 18.18
N PRO A 68 2.54 -7.00 18.74
CA PRO A 68 1.68 -8.08 18.25
C PRO A 68 1.27 -7.93 16.78
N LEU A 69 1.09 -9.04 16.05
CA LEU A 69 0.75 -9.01 14.62
C LEU A 69 -0.63 -8.39 14.30
N ASP A 70 -1.51 -8.38 15.29
CA ASP A 70 -2.87 -7.84 15.24
C ASP A 70 -3.01 -6.45 15.87
N ALA A 71 -1.92 -5.88 16.40
CA ALA A 71 -1.91 -4.53 16.97
C ALA A 71 -2.20 -3.46 15.90
N ALA A 72 -2.85 -2.38 16.30
CA ALA A 72 -3.26 -1.30 15.39
C ALA A 72 -2.07 -0.57 14.76
N GLU A 73 -0.97 -0.46 15.51
CA GLU A 73 0.29 0.16 15.10
C GLU A 73 1.22 -0.76 14.29
N ARG A 74 0.85 -2.03 14.07
CA ARG A 74 1.66 -3.00 13.33
C ARG A 74 1.58 -2.75 11.82
N ASN A 75 2.67 -2.25 11.23
CA ASN A 75 2.70 -1.95 9.79
C ASN A 75 3.23 -3.13 8.96
N TYR A 76 4.15 -3.92 9.52
CA TYR A 76 4.82 -5.02 8.82
C TYR A 76 4.34 -6.36 9.36
N LYS A 77 3.42 -7.00 8.63
CA LYS A 77 2.85 -8.31 9.01
C LYS A 77 3.61 -9.51 8.46
N ASP A 78 4.48 -9.26 7.48
CA ASP A 78 5.35 -10.25 6.84
C ASP A 78 6.59 -9.56 6.27
N PRO A 79 7.69 -10.29 6.03
CA PRO A 79 8.93 -9.72 5.48
C PRO A 79 8.93 -9.61 3.94
N ASN A 80 7.81 -9.87 3.26
CA ASN A 80 7.78 -9.89 1.80
C ASN A 80 7.34 -8.54 1.19
N HIS A 81 7.72 -8.36 -0.07
CA HIS A 81 7.11 -7.33 -0.92
C HIS A 81 5.76 -7.86 -1.42
N LYS A 82 4.79 -6.96 -1.61
CA LYS A 82 3.44 -7.31 -2.08
C LYS A 82 3.24 -6.80 -3.49
N PRO A 83 3.65 -7.57 -4.52
CA PRO A 83 3.26 -7.24 -5.88
C PRO A 83 1.75 -7.46 -6.00
N GLU A 84 1.03 -6.42 -6.43
CA GLU A 84 -0.41 -6.47 -6.63
C GLU A 84 -0.75 -6.22 -8.10
N LEU A 85 -1.76 -6.94 -8.59
CA LEU A 85 -2.34 -6.76 -9.91
C LEU A 85 -3.83 -6.47 -9.75
N VAL A 86 -4.29 -5.35 -10.30
CA VAL A 86 -5.70 -4.99 -10.34
C VAL A 86 -6.23 -5.17 -11.76
N PHE A 87 -7.34 -5.89 -11.89
CA PHE A 87 -8.06 -6.07 -13.15
C PHE A 87 -9.50 -5.58 -13.00
N ALA A 88 -9.89 -4.62 -13.84
CA ALA A 88 -11.21 -4.00 -13.78
C ALA A 88 -12.27 -4.91 -14.41
N LEU A 89 -13.19 -5.42 -13.57
CA LEU A 89 -14.39 -6.17 -14.03
C LEU A 89 -15.54 -5.23 -14.41
N THR A 90 -15.56 -4.03 -13.83
CA THR A 90 -16.47 -2.93 -14.12
C THR A 90 -15.63 -1.64 -14.21
N PRO A 91 -16.16 -0.49 -14.66
CA PRO A 91 -15.42 0.77 -14.61
C PRO A 91 -14.84 1.01 -13.22
N PHE A 92 -13.51 1.19 -13.14
CA PHE A 92 -12.77 1.22 -11.88
C PHE A 92 -11.93 2.49 -11.80
N LEU A 93 -12.13 3.26 -10.73
CA LEU A 93 -11.38 4.49 -10.47
C LEU A 93 -10.24 4.21 -9.49
N ALA A 94 -9.03 4.61 -9.85
CA ALA A 94 -7.84 4.42 -9.02
C ALA A 94 -6.86 5.59 -9.15
N MET A 95 -6.04 5.77 -8.12
CA MET A 95 -4.81 6.57 -8.19
C MET A 95 -3.61 5.61 -8.13
N ASN A 96 -2.61 5.84 -8.97
CA ASN A 96 -1.40 5.04 -8.99
C ASN A 96 -0.20 5.91 -9.40
N ALA A 97 0.88 5.82 -8.63
CA ALA A 97 2.11 6.60 -8.78
C ALA A 97 1.90 8.14 -8.73
N PHE A 98 3.02 8.87 -8.79
CA PHE A 98 3.01 10.32 -8.99
C PHE A 98 2.91 10.65 -10.48
N ARG A 99 2.32 11.80 -10.78
CA ARG A 99 2.31 12.37 -12.14
C ARG A 99 3.67 12.94 -12.52
N GLU A 100 3.83 13.27 -13.79
CA GLU A 100 4.98 14.05 -14.25
C GLU A 100 5.01 15.41 -13.55
N PHE A 101 6.21 15.91 -13.26
CA PHE A 101 6.36 17.15 -12.50
C PHE A 101 5.63 18.35 -13.14
N SER A 102 5.63 18.44 -14.47
CA SER A 102 4.92 19.50 -15.21
C SER A 102 3.40 19.44 -15.02
N GLU A 103 2.83 18.25 -14.93
CA GLU A 103 1.40 18.05 -14.63
C GLU A 103 1.11 18.43 -13.18
N ILE A 104 1.97 18.03 -12.24
CA ILE A 104 1.82 18.40 -10.82
C ILE A 104 1.86 19.93 -10.67
N VAL A 105 2.81 20.61 -11.32
CA VAL A 105 2.89 22.07 -11.32
C VAL A 105 1.60 22.70 -11.85
N SER A 106 1.12 22.22 -13.00
CA SER A 106 -0.11 22.74 -13.63
C SER A 106 -1.34 22.60 -12.72
N LEU A 107 -1.44 21.47 -12.00
CA LEU A 107 -2.53 21.19 -11.06
C LEU A 107 -2.41 21.96 -9.73
N LEU A 108 -1.19 22.28 -9.30
CA LEU A 108 -0.95 23.01 -8.06
C LEU A 108 -1.02 24.53 -8.22
N GLN A 109 -0.83 25.06 -9.42
CA GLN A 109 -0.86 26.51 -9.68
C GLN A 109 -2.11 27.22 -9.13
N PRO A 110 -3.34 26.70 -9.35
CA PRO A 110 -4.56 27.34 -8.84
C PRO A 110 -4.66 27.36 -7.31
N VAL A 111 -3.95 26.46 -6.64
CA VAL A 111 -3.98 26.28 -5.17
C VAL A 111 -2.63 26.63 -4.53
N ALA A 112 -1.77 27.38 -5.22
CA ALA A 112 -0.43 27.73 -4.75
C ALA A 112 -0.44 28.42 -3.37
N GLY A 113 -1.50 29.19 -3.10
CA GLY A 113 -1.69 29.88 -1.83
C GLY A 113 -2.16 28.99 -0.68
N ALA A 114 -2.50 27.71 -0.91
CA ALA A 114 -3.12 26.84 0.08
C ALA A 114 -2.15 26.35 1.17
N HIS A 115 -0.87 26.18 0.87
CA HIS A 115 0.17 25.80 1.84
C HIS A 115 1.55 26.24 1.35
N SER A 116 2.45 26.66 2.24
CA SER A 116 3.80 27.13 1.88
C SER A 116 4.62 26.07 1.14
N ALA A 117 4.46 24.80 1.50
CA ALA A 117 5.09 23.68 0.80
C ALA A 117 4.69 23.56 -0.67
N ILE A 118 3.49 24.00 -1.07
CA ILE A 118 3.07 24.02 -2.48
C ILE A 118 3.89 25.06 -3.22
N ALA A 119 3.96 26.30 -2.72
CA ALA A 119 4.79 27.35 -3.30
C ALA A 119 6.27 26.91 -3.40
N HIS A 120 6.78 26.25 -2.36
CA HIS A 120 8.14 25.71 -2.35
C HIS A 120 8.38 24.67 -3.46
N PHE A 121 7.43 23.77 -3.73
CA PHE A 121 7.56 22.83 -4.85
C PHE A 121 7.51 23.56 -6.21
N LEU A 122 6.64 24.57 -6.36
CA LEU A 122 6.48 25.31 -7.61
C LEU A 122 7.73 26.13 -8.01
N GLU A 123 8.54 26.58 -7.05
CA GLU A 123 9.81 27.27 -7.32
C GLU A 123 10.82 26.40 -8.08
N LYS A 124 10.89 25.11 -7.72
CA LYS A 124 11.81 24.15 -8.31
C LYS A 124 11.21 22.74 -8.19
N PRO A 125 10.48 22.26 -9.21
CA PRO A 125 9.85 20.96 -9.12
C PRO A 125 10.90 19.85 -9.27
N ASP A 126 11.19 19.16 -8.16
CA ASP A 126 12.07 18.00 -8.11
C ASP A 126 11.58 16.96 -7.08
N ALA A 127 12.23 15.79 -7.05
CA ALA A 127 11.83 14.68 -6.22
C ALA A 127 11.94 14.98 -4.71
N GLU A 128 12.94 15.77 -4.31
CA GLU A 128 13.16 16.16 -2.91
C GLU A 128 12.02 17.06 -2.43
N ARG A 129 11.70 18.10 -3.21
CA ARG A 129 10.61 19.02 -2.89
C ARG A 129 9.24 18.36 -2.98
N LEU A 130 9.04 17.39 -3.88
CA LEU A 130 7.82 16.58 -3.92
C LEU A 130 7.67 15.72 -2.65
N SER A 131 8.74 15.10 -2.19
CA SER A 131 8.74 14.33 -0.92
C SER A 131 8.39 15.22 0.27
N HIS A 132 9.01 16.40 0.36
CA HIS A 132 8.71 17.38 1.39
C HIS A 132 7.26 17.87 1.33
N LEU A 133 6.76 18.19 0.13
CA LEU A 133 5.36 18.57 -0.09
C LEU A 133 4.40 17.47 0.40
N PHE A 134 4.63 16.23 0.00
CA PHE A 134 3.80 15.09 0.38
C PHE A 134 3.75 14.90 1.90
N ALA A 135 4.90 14.93 2.57
CA ALA A 135 4.98 14.82 4.03
C ALA A 135 4.29 16.00 4.73
N SER A 136 4.49 17.22 4.24
CA SER A 136 3.87 18.43 4.79
C SER A 136 2.35 18.34 4.75
N LEU A 137 1.78 17.92 3.62
CA LEU A 137 0.33 17.80 3.45
C LEU A 137 -0.28 16.74 4.38
N LEU A 138 0.38 15.60 4.58
CA LEU A 138 -0.10 14.55 5.48
C LEU A 138 -0.03 14.95 6.96
N ASN A 139 0.89 15.85 7.31
CA ASN A 139 1.13 16.25 8.70
C ASN A 139 0.41 17.54 9.12
N MET A 140 -0.38 18.18 8.25
CA MET A 140 -1.15 19.39 8.59
C MET A 140 -2.10 19.15 9.77
N GLN A 141 -2.12 20.07 10.73
CA GLN A 141 -2.94 20.00 11.95
C GLN A 141 -3.82 21.24 12.11
N GLY A 142 -4.85 21.15 12.96
CA GLY A 142 -5.62 22.33 13.42
C GLY A 142 -6.20 23.21 12.30
N GLU A 143 -5.99 24.52 12.39
CA GLU A 143 -6.48 25.51 11.41
C GLU A 143 -5.86 25.33 10.02
N GLU A 144 -4.63 24.84 9.91
CA GLU A 144 -4.00 24.56 8.60
C GLU A 144 -4.81 23.52 7.80
N LYS A 145 -5.35 22.51 8.50
CA LYS A 145 -6.18 21.45 7.88
C LYS A 145 -7.60 21.92 7.59
N SER A 146 -8.18 22.77 8.44
CA SER A 146 -9.61 23.09 8.43
C SER A 146 -9.96 24.39 7.69
N ALA A 147 -9.03 25.35 7.57
CA ALA A 147 -9.30 26.65 6.96
C ALA A 147 -9.43 26.61 5.43
N ARG A 148 -9.03 25.51 4.76
CA ARG A 148 -8.71 25.55 3.32
C ARG A 148 -9.25 24.41 2.46
N TRP A 149 -9.99 23.46 3.04
CA TRP A 149 -10.68 22.38 2.30
C TRP A 149 -12.15 22.70 1.98
N ARG A 150 -12.52 23.98 1.95
CA ARG A 150 -13.85 24.40 1.48
C ARG A 150 -13.85 24.38 -0.06
N CYS A 151 -14.15 23.23 -0.63
CA CYS A 151 -14.81 23.17 -1.94
C CYS A 151 -16.30 23.46 -1.77
#